data_AF-A0A8S8YWE4-F1
#
_entry.id   AF-A0A8S8YWE4-F1
#
_cell.length_a   1.000
_cell.length_b   1.000
_cell.length_c   1.000
_cell.angle_alpha   90.00
_cell.angle_beta   90.00
_cell.angle_gamma   90.00
#
_symmetry.space_group_name_H-M   'P 1'
#
loop_
_entity.id
_entity.type
_entity.pdbx_description
1 polymer ?
#
loop_
_entity_poly.entity_id
_entity_poly.type
_entity_poly.pdbx_seq_one_letter_code
_entity_poly.pdbx_strand_id
1 'polypeptide(L)' 'MVSEEEISNVAKLMKIDLEDHSSHIKRVQKMLEYFDILDRENVESEEITVQETDLDKLRDDKYFHR' A
#
# COMPACT_ATOMS: atom_id res chain seq x y z
N MET A 1 -6.32 11.46 13.01
CA MET A 1 -4.86 11.38 13.21
C MET A 1 -4.53 9.96 13.59
N VAL A 2 -3.61 9.31 12.89
CA VAL A 2 -3.28 7.89 13.11
C VAL A 2 -2.34 7.74 14.31
N SER A 3 -2.65 6.77 15.16
CA SER A 3 -1.92 6.46 16.38
C SER A 3 -0.68 5.57 16.12
N GLU A 4 0.25 5.57 17.06
CA GLU A 4 1.41 4.67 17.05
C GLU A 4 1.01 3.18 17.06
N GLU A 5 -0.09 2.84 17.76
CA GLU A 5 -0.61 1.48 17.83
C GLU A 5 -1.08 0.98 16.46
N GLU A 6 -1.80 1.82 15.70
CA GLU A 6 -2.26 1.50 14.35
C GLU A 6 -1.09 1.30 13.38
N ILE A 7 -0.07 2.16 13.47
CA ILE A 7 1.15 2.04 12.64
C ILE A 7 1.89 0.74 12.98
N SER A 8 1.99 0.40 14.26
CA SER A 8 2.61 -0.85 14.73
C SER A 8 1.83 -2.08 14.24
N ASN A 9 0.51 -2.03 14.25
CA ASN A 9 -0.34 -3.12 13.78
C ASN A 9 -0.16 -3.39 12.27
N VAL A 10 -0.10 -2.34 11.44
CA VAL A 10 0.15 -2.51 10.00
C VAL A 10 1.56 -3.03 9.73
N ALA A 11 2.57 -2.55 10.45
CA ALA A 11 3.94 -3.04 10.33
C ALA A 11 4.04 -4.55 10.61
N LYS A 12 3.33 -5.03 11.63
CA LYS A 12 3.23 -6.47 11.93
C LYS A 12 2.59 -7.26 10.80
N LEU A 13 1.53 -6.75 10.17
CA LEU A 13 0.90 -7.39 9.01
C LEU A 13 1.87 -7.49 7.82
N MET A 14 2.74 -6.49 7.66
CA MET A 14 3.80 -6.47 6.64
C MET A 14 5.05 -7.27 7.03
N LYS A 15 5.09 -7.86 8.22
CA LYS A 15 6.26 -8.56 8.78
C LYS A 15 7.51 -7.69 8.85
N ILE A 16 7.33 -6.39 9.12
CA ILE A 16 8.42 -5.43 9.33
C ILE A 16 8.69 -5.35 10.83
N ASP A 17 9.92 -5.63 11.23
CA ASP A 17 10.38 -5.41 12.59
C ASP A 17 10.85 -3.95 12.73
N LEU A 18 10.25 -3.22 13.67
CA LEU A 18 10.51 -1.80 13.89
C LEU A 18 11.33 -1.66 15.17
N GLU A 19 12.66 -1.69 15.08
CA GLU A 19 13.51 -1.58 16.28
C GLU A 19 13.55 -0.15 16.88
N ASP A 20 13.41 0.89 16.04
CA ASP A 20 13.23 2.29 16.47
C ASP A 20 11.90 2.84 15.93
N HIS A 21 10.87 2.77 16.76
CA HIS A 21 9.50 3.15 16.40
C HIS A 21 9.36 4.66 16.12
N SER A 22 10.12 5.51 16.82
CA SER A 22 9.94 6.97 16.82
C SER A 22 10.16 7.62 15.45
N SER A 23 11.22 7.22 14.74
CA SER A 23 11.57 7.78 13.43
C SER A 23 10.63 7.31 12.32
N HIS A 24 10.18 6.05 12.39
CA HIS A 24 9.25 5.46 11.44
C HIS A 24 7.84 6.04 11.57
N ILE A 25 7.36 6.20 12.80
CA ILE A 25 6.04 6.79 13.09
C ILE A 25 5.96 8.22 12.57
N LYS A 26 6.99 9.05 12.83
CA LYS A 26 7.03 10.43 12.33
C LYS A 26 7.02 10.52 10.81
N ARG A 27 7.66 9.55 10.12
CA ARG A 27 7.63 9.47 8.65
C ARG A 27 6.25 9.09 8.14
N VAL A 28 5.61 8.09 8.75
CA VAL A 28 4.25 7.65 8.37
C VAL A 28 3.24 8.77 8.59
N GLN A 29 3.32 9.48 9.72
CA GLN A 29 2.45 10.63 10.00
C GLN A 29 2.58 11.73 8.94
N LYS A 30 3.82 12.11 8.57
CA LYS A 30 4.04 13.09 7.49
C LYS A 30 3.52 12.64 6.13
N MET A 31 3.62 11.34 5.82
CA MET A 31 3.06 10.80 4.57
C MET A 31 1.53 10.87 4.57
N LEU A 32 0.89 10.58 5.71
CA LEU A 32 -0.57 10.69 5.83
C LEU A 32 -1.05 12.14 5.74
N GLU A 33 -0.36 13.08 6.39
CA GLU A 33 -0.65 14.52 6.26
C GLU A 33 -0.52 15.01 4.81
N TYR A 34 0.42 14.43 4.04
CA TYR A 34 0.54 14.72 2.63
C TYR A 34 -0.65 14.19 1.81
N PHE A 35 -1.13 12.98 2.10
CA PHE A 35 -2.35 12.45 1.46
C PHE A 35 -3.58 13.31 1.79
N ASP A 36 -3.72 13.80 3.03
CA ASP A 36 -4.80 14.73 3.41
C ASP A 36 -4.78 16.04 2.59
N ILE A 37 -3.60 16.49 2.14
CA ILE A 37 -3.46 17.64 1.25
C ILE A 37 -3.91 17.28 -0.17
N LEU A 38 -3.53 16.11 -0.68
CA LEU A 38 -3.93 15.65 -2.02
C LEU A 38 -5.44 15.44 -2.12
N ASP A 39 -6.07 14.87 -1.09
CA ASP A 39 -7.53 14.67 -1.04
C ASP A 39 -8.28 16.01 -1.08
N ARG A 40 -7.75 17.05 -0.41
CA ARG A 40 -8.34 18.39 -0.43
C ARG A 40 -8.34 19.05 -1.82
N GLU A 41 -7.33 18.74 -2.64
CA GLU A 41 -7.19 19.28 -4.00
C GLU A 41 -8.01 18.49 -5.03
N ASN A 42 -8.87 17.55 -4.60
CA ASN A 42 -9.81 16.79 -5.43
C ASN A 42 -9.15 16.00 -6.58
N VAL A 43 -7.96 15.46 -6.31
CA VAL A 43 -7.21 14.57 -7.23
C VAL A 43 -7.87 13.18 -7.34
N GLU A 44 -8.98 12.94 -6.63
CA GLU A 44 -9.81 11.72 -6.68
C GLU A 44 -10.33 11.36 -8.10
N SER A 45 -10.21 12.27 -9.05
CA SER A 45 -10.65 12.09 -10.44
C SER A 45 -9.66 11.30 -11.32
N GLU A 46 -8.50 10.89 -10.79
CA GLU A 46 -7.60 9.98 -11.48
C GLU A 46 -8.17 8.55 -11.46
N GLU A 47 -8.55 8.03 -12.64
CA GLU A 47 -8.98 6.63 -12.78
C GLU A 47 -7.87 5.68 -12.32
N ILE A 48 -8.21 4.73 -11.45
CA ILE A 48 -7.31 3.62 -11.10
C ILE A 48 -7.03 2.86 -12.40
N THR A 49 -5.80 2.90 -12.89
CA THR A 49 -5.41 2.19 -14.10
C THR A 49 -5.48 0.68 -13.85
N VAL A 50 -6.56 0.05 -14.30
CA VAL A 50 -6.68 -1.40 -14.30
C VAL A 50 -5.83 -1.91 -15.45
N GLN A 51 -4.87 -2.78 -15.14
CA GLN A 51 -4.12 -3.45 -16.19
C GLN A 51 -5.04 -4.48 -16.84
N GLU A 52 -5.57 -4.16 -18.01
CA GLU A 52 -6.31 -5.11 -18.83
C GLU A 52 -5.36 -6.22 -19.28
N THR A 53 -5.82 -7.47 -19.17
CA THR A 53 -5.12 -8.62 -19.73
C THR A 53 -6.01 -9.26 -20.78
N ASP A 54 -5.39 -9.64 -21.89
CA ASP A 54 -6.07 -10.38 -22.93
C ASP A 54 -6.31 -11.82 -22.45
N LEU A 55 -7.43 -12.43 -22.87
CA LEU A 55 -7.73 -13.83 -22.60
C LEU A 55 -6.62 -14.75 -23.15
N ASP A 56 -5.97 -14.34 -24.23
CA ASP A 56 -4.84 -15.07 -24.83
C ASP A 56 -3.57 -15.07 -23.96
N LYS A 57 -3.51 -14.25 -22.91
CA LYS A 57 -2.42 -14.24 -21.92
C LYS A 57 -2.69 -15.15 -20.72
N LEU A 58 -3.85 -15.81 -20.67
CA LEU A 58 -4.17 -16.75 -19.60
C LEU A 58 -3.32 -18.02 -19.71
N ARG A 59 -2.93 -18.55 -18.56
CA ARG A 59 -2.14 -19.78 -18.51
C ARG A 59 -3.00 -20.98 -18.93
N ASP A 60 -2.49 -21.77 -19.86
CA ASP A 60 -3.04 -23.09 -20.17
C ASP A 60 -3.07 -23.99 -18.92
N ASP A 61 -4.13 -24.79 -18.79
CA ASP A 61 -4.20 -25.84 -17.77
C ASP A 61 -3.38 -27.06 -18.18
N LYS A 62 -2.05 -26.91 -18.12
CA LYS A 62 -1.08 -27.97 -18.41
C LYS A 62 -0.19 -28.19 -17.19
N TYR A 63 -0.06 -29.44 -16.79
CA TYR A 63 0.84 -29.85 -15.72
C TYR A 63 2.27 -29.93 -16.24
N PHE A 64 3.16 -29.11 -15.68
CA PHE A 64 4.60 -29.18 -15.95
C PHE A 64 5.26 -30.11 -14.91
N HIS A 65 5.76 -31.27 -15.35
CA HIS A 65 6.58 -32.13 -14.50
C HIS A 65 8.02 -31.61 -14.48
N ARG A 66 8.62 -31.51 -13.29
CA ARG A 66 9.96 -30.96 -13.06
C ARG A 66 11.04 -32.02 -13.24
#